data_AF-A0A962PSA5-F1
#
_entry.id   AF-A0A962PSA5-F1
#
_cell.length_a   1.000
_cell.length_b   1.000
_cell.length_c   1.000
_cell.angle_alpha   90.00
_cell.angle_beta   90.00
_cell.angle_gamma   90.00
#
_symmetry.space_group_name_H-M   'P 1'
#
loop_
_entity.id
_entity.type
_entity.pdbx_description
1 polymer ?
#
loop_
_entity_poly.entity_id
_entity_poly.type
_entity_poly.pdbx_seq_one_letter_code
_entity_poly.pdbx_strand_id
1 'polypeptide(L)'
;LKSPHTMEIPFVFDNVDKGPILLGTDRSTRRLGDTMSGVWTAFAREGDPNARGIPKWKPYDIDSRATMVFGNRSKAIDNYMGDIRPLLRLRG
;
A
#
# COMPACT_ATOMS: atom_id res chain seq x y z
N LEU A 1 -4.89 13.58 10.73
CA LEU A 1 -5.81 12.68 10.01
C LEU A 1 -5.30 11.23 10.09
N LYS A 2 -6.16 10.23 9.90
CA LYS A 2 -5.82 8.79 9.80
C LYS A 2 -6.08 8.31 8.36
N SER A 3 -5.99 7.00 8.11
CA SER A 3 -6.32 6.36 6.82
C SER A 3 -7.70 5.69 6.89
N PRO A 4 -8.82 6.39 6.59
CA PRO A 4 -10.15 5.80 6.59
C PRO A 4 -10.30 4.76 5.47
N HIS A 5 -11.36 3.98 5.58
CA HIS A 5 -11.80 3.07 4.54
C HIS A 5 -11.95 3.79 3.19
N THR A 6 -11.64 3.09 2.10
CA THR A 6 -11.66 3.53 0.68
C THR A 6 -10.68 4.65 0.28
N MET A 7 -9.85 5.14 1.19
CA MET A 7 -8.87 6.19 0.90
C MET A 7 -7.86 5.78 -0.19
N GLU A 8 -7.60 4.49 -0.39
CA GLU A 8 -6.66 3.97 -1.37
C GLU A 8 -7.17 4.05 -2.81
N ILE A 9 -8.49 4.05 -3.02
CA ILE A 9 -9.10 3.94 -4.34
C ILE A 9 -8.57 5.00 -5.32
N PRO A 10 -8.52 6.31 -4.98
CA PRO A 10 -8.00 7.31 -5.91
C PRO A 10 -6.53 7.13 -6.25
N PHE A 11 -5.72 6.54 -5.35
CA PHE A 11 -4.31 6.25 -5.64
C PHE A 11 -4.15 5.06 -6.59
N VAL A 12 -4.97 4.01 -6.43
CA VAL A 12 -4.96 2.84 -7.32
C VAL A 12 -5.35 3.21 -8.75
N PHE A 13 -6.33 4.11 -8.91
CA PHE A 13 -6.86 4.52 -10.21
C PHE A 13 -6.22 5.78 -10.81
N ASP A 14 -5.16 6.31 -10.21
CA ASP A 14 -4.51 7.57 -10.62
C ASP A 14 -5.48 8.77 -10.76
N ASN A 15 -6.41 8.88 -9.82
CA ASN A 15 -7.48 9.88 -9.79
C ASN A 15 -7.41 10.77 -8.53
N VAL A 16 -6.21 10.97 -7.99
CA VAL A 16 -6.02 11.73 -6.73
C VAL A 16 -6.48 13.20 -6.83
N ASP A 17 -6.55 13.76 -8.04
CA ASP A 17 -7.07 15.09 -8.31
C ASP A 17 -8.60 15.20 -8.12
N LYS A 18 -9.32 14.07 -8.11
CA LYS A 18 -10.78 14.01 -7.90
C LYS A 18 -11.18 14.03 -6.43
N GLY A 19 -10.23 13.81 -5.51
CA GLY A 19 -10.49 13.71 -4.07
C GLY A 19 -9.73 14.70 -3.18
N PRO A 20 -9.56 15.99 -3.54
CA PRO A 20 -8.64 16.89 -2.83
C PRO A 20 -9.05 17.16 -1.37
N ILE A 21 -10.34 17.03 -1.03
CA ILE A 21 -10.84 17.18 0.35
C ILE A 21 -10.35 16.03 1.24
N LEU A 22 -10.29 14.81 0.71
CA LEU A 22 -9.89 13.61 1.46
C LEU A 22 -8.36 13.44 1.47
N LEU A 23 -7.72 13.70 0.34
CA LEU A 23 -6.33 13.35 0.08
C LEU A 23 -5.36 14.52 0.29
N GLY A 24 -5.86 15.75 0.24
CA GLY A 24 -5.04 16.93 0.08
C GLY A 24 -4.56 17.10 -1.36
N THR A 25 -3.78 18.15 -1.58
CA THR A 25 -3.29 18.57 -2.92
C THR A 25 -1.77 18.58 -3.00
N ASP A 26 -1.09 17.99 -2.02
CA ASP A 26 0.36 18.03 -1.95
C ASP A 26 1.03 17.17 -3.05
N ARG A 27 2.29 17.49 -3.35
CA ARG A 27 3.07 16.73 -4.36
C ARG A 27 3.28 15.27 -3.95
N SER A 28 3.30 14.97 -2.65
CA SER A 28 3.41 13.60 -2.15
C SER A 28 2.19 12.75 -2.53
N THR A 29 1.00 13.33 -2.57
CA THR A 29 -0.25 12.66 -2.93
C THR A 29 -0.20 12.21 -4.38
N ARG A 30 0.18 13.12 -5.30
CA ARG A 30 0.38 12.77 -6.72
C ARG A 30 1.45 11.69 -6.89
N ARG A 31 2.61 11.86 -6.25
CA ARG A 31 3.69 10.87 -6.31
C ARG A 31 3.28 9.49 -5.78
N LEU A 32 2.46 9.45 -4.73
CA LEU A 32 1.92 8.19 -4.21
C LEU A 32 0.90 7.58 -5.17
N GLY A 33 0.09 8.41 -5.85
CA GLY A 33 -0.82 7.99 -6.91
C GLY A 33 -0.07 7.33 -8.07
N ASP A 34 0.97 7.98 -8.60
CA ASP A 34 1.85 7.42 -9.63
C ASP A 34 2.46 6.07 -9.20
N THR A 35 2.83 5.96 -7.92
CA THR A 35 3.45 4.75 -7.37
C THR A 35 2.45 3.61 -7.25
N MET A 36 1.28 3.85 -6.65
CA MET A 36 0.28 2.81 -6.43
C MET A 36 -0.36 2.35 -7.74
N SER A 37 -0.76 3.27 -8.63
CA SER A 37 -1.27 2.89 -9.95
C SER A 37 -0.26 2.06 -10.77
N GLY A 38 1.03 2.41 -10.70
CA GLY A 38 2.11 1.65 -11.33
C GLY A 38 2.28 0.24 -10.75
N VAL A 39 2.18 0.09 -9.43
CA VAL A 39 2.22 -1.22 -8.76
C VAL A 39 1.06 -2.11 -9.20
N TRP A 40 -0.17 -1.57 -9.25
CA TRP A 40 -1.34 -2.34 -9.69
C TRP A 40 -1.26 -2.71 -11.18
N THR A 41 -0.74 -1.80 -12.01
CA THR A 41 -0.54 -2.07 -13.44
C THR A 41 0.49 -3.18 -13.67
N ALA A 42 1.62 -3.17 -12.93
CA ALA A 42 2.64 -4.20 -13.01
C ALA A 42 2.07 -5.58 -12.62
N PHE A 43 1.33 -5.63 -11.53
CA PHE A 43 0.66 -6.86 -11.09
C PHE A 43 -0.33 -7.38 -12.14
N ALA A 44 -1.17 -6.52 -12.70
CA ALA A 44 -2.13 -6.92 -13.72
C ALA A 44 -1.46 -7.44 -15.01
N ARG A 45 -0.28 -6.91 -15.36
CA ARG A 45 0.46 -7.28 -16.57
C ARG A 45 1.24 -8.59 -16.42
N GLU A 46 1.91 -8.78 -15.28
CA GLU A 46 2.94 -9.82 -15.13
C GLU A 46 2.73 -10.75 -13.93
N GLY A 47 1.76 -10.46 -13.06
CA GLY A 47 1.58 -11.15 -11.79
C GLY A 47 2.60 -10.77 -10.71
N ASP A 48 3.58 -9.89 -11.02
CA ASP A 48 4.54 -9.33 -10.06
C ASP A 48 4.24 -7.83 -9.82
N PRO A 49 3.89 -7.41 -8.58
CA PRO A 49 3.61 -6.01 -8.26
C PRO A 49 4.88 -5.12 -8.16
N ASN A 50 6.08 -5.68 -8.29
CA ASN A 50 7.32 -4.92 -8.15
C ASN A 50 7.49 -3.90 -9.28
N ALA A 51 7.28 -2.62 -8.94
CA ALA A 51 7.41 -1.49 -9.85
C ALA A 51 8.37 -0.42 -9.30
N ARG A 52 8.72 0.55 -10.16
CA ARG A 52 9.53 1.70 -9.75
C ARG A 52 8.82 2.49 -8.64
N GLY A 53 9.57 2.87 -7.60
CA GLY A 53 9.06 3.72 -6.52
C GLY A 53 8.70 2.98 -5.23
N ILE A 54 8.78 1.64 -5.22
CA ILE A 54 8.67 0.82 -4.01
C ILE A 54 9.97 0.02 -3.78
N PRO A 55 10.28 -0.35 -2.53
CA PRO A 55 11.31 -1.37 -2.28
C PRO A 55 10.85 -2.73 -2.81
N LYS A 56 11.78 -3.69 -2.93
CA LYS A 56 11.43 -5.06 -3.33
C LYS A 56 10.37 -5.61 -2.37
N TRP A 57 9.23 -6.00 -2.92
CA TRP A 57 8.15 -6.67 -2.22
C TRP A 57 8.21 -8.16 -2.54
N LYS A 58 8.55 -8.97 -1.54
CA LYS A 58 8.56 -10.43 -1.67
C LYS A 58 7.12 -10.97 -1.68
N PRO A 59 6.85 -12.09 -2.36
CA PRO A 59 5.60 -12.82 -2.21
C PRO A 59 5.30 -13.10 -0.74
N TYR A 60 4.01 -13.08 -0.38
CA TYR A 60 3.60 -13.37 0.98
C TYR A 60 3.78 -14.86 1.28
N ASP A 61 4.47 -15.18 2.37
CA ASP A 61 4.56 -16.51 2.96
C ASP A 61 4.26 -16.46 4.48
N ILE A 62 4.08 -17.62 5.11
CA ILE A 62 3.64 -17.71 6.51
C ILE A 62 4.75 -17.36 7.52
N ASP A 63 6.01 -17.45 7.09
CA ASP A 63 7.20 -17.25 7.92
C ASP A 63 7.56 -15.77 7.98
N SER A 64 7.73 -15.14 6.81
CA SER A 64 8.09 -13.73 6.65
C SER A 64 6.89 -12.79 6.71
N ARG A 65 5.76 -13.19 6.12
CA ARG A 65 4.53 -12.37 6.01
C ARG A 65 4.80 -10.97 5.49
N ALA A 66 5.68 -10.88 4.49
CA ALA A 66 6.12 -9.62 3.90
C ALA A 66 4.93 -8.75 3.48
N THR A 67 4.83 -7.56 4.06
CA THR A 67 3.71 -6.63 3.86
C THR A 67 4.22 -5.31 3.30
N MET A 68 3.65 -4.85 2.17
CA MET A 68 3.90 -3.51 1.65
C MET A 68 3.06 -2.48 2.41
N VAL A 69 3.73 -1.50 3.01
CA VAL A 69 3.13 -0.36 3.69
C VAL A 69 3.33 0.88 2.82
N PHE A 70 2.26 1.32 2.18
CA PHE A 70 2.25 2.51 1.32
C PHE A 70 2.23 3.81 2.13
N GLY A 71 2.93 4.82 1.64
CA GLY A 71 2.93 6.18 2.20
C GLY A 71 3.95 7.06 1.49
N ASN A 72 4.25 8.24 2.04
CA ASN A 72 5.24 9.16 1.44
C ASN A 72 6.61 8.50 1.19
N ARG A 73 6.94 7.50 2.00
CA ARG A 73 8.01 6.53 1.78
C ARG A 73 7.46 5.13 2.03
N SER A 74 7.18 4.40 0.96
CA SER A 74 6.70 3.02 1.05
C SER A 74 7.78 2.08 1.60
N LYS A 75 7.36 1.06 2.35
CA LYS A 75 8.25 0.08 2.99
C LYS A 75 7.70 -1.32 2.79
N ALA A 76 8.56 -2.29 2.49
CA ALA A 76 8.24 -3.70 2.63
C ALA A 76 8.73 -4.14 4.02
N ILE A 77 7.82 -4.64 4.86
CA ILE A 77 8.11 -4.99 6.26
C ILE A 77 7.74 -6.45 6.49
N ASP A 78 8.71 -7.23 6.96
CA ASP A 78 8.47 -8.61 7.40
C ASP A 78 7.69 -8.59 8.72
N ASN A 79 6.66 -9.42 8.82
CA ASN A 79 5.79 -9.58 9.97
C ASN A 79 5.21 -8.25 10.51
N TYR A 80 4.71 -7.39 9.62
CA TYR A 80 4.09 -6.12 9.99
C TYR A 80 2.92 -6.33 10.97
N MET A 81 2.95 -5.60 12.10
CA MET A 81 1.98 -5.72 13.21
C MET A 81 1.80 -7.16 13.73
N GLY A 82 2.86 -7.96 13.67
CA GLY A 82 2.84 -9.36 14.08
C GLY A 82 2.52 -9.59 15.56
N ASP A 83 2.70 -8.58 16.40
CA ASP A 83 2.35 -8.55 17.82
C ASP A 83 0.84 -8.59 18.08
N ILE A 84 0.02 -8.06 17.16
CA ILE A 84 -1.44 -8.05 17.29
C ILE A 84 -2.04 -9.42 16.92
N ARG A 85 -1.45 -10.12 15.96
CA ARG A 85 -2.01 -11.37 15.40
C ARG A 85 -2.28 -12.46 16.46
N PRO A 86 -1.40 -12.73 17.45
CA PRO A 86 -1.69 -13.67 18.53
C PRO A 86 -2.89 -13.27 19.39
N LEU A 87 -3.08 -11.96 19.64
CA LEU A 87 -4.17 -11.45 20.48
C LEU A 87 -5.55 -11.71 19.84
N LEU A 88 -5.62 -11.74 18.51
CA LEU A 88 -6.85 -12.06 17.77
C LEU A 88 -7.26 -13.54 17.92
N ARG A 89 -6.31 -14.43 18.26
CA ARG A 89 -6.57 -15.87 18.46
C ARG A 89 -7.04 -16.20 19.87
N LEU A 90 -6.82 -15.30 20.85
CA LEU A 90 -7.21 -15.49 22.25
C LEU A 90 -8.68 -15.15 22.54
N ARG A 91 -9.44 -14.76 21.52
CA ARG A 91 -10.88 -14.41 21.64
C ARG A 91 -11.81 -15.46 21.04
N GLY A 92 -11.32 -16.68 20.81
CA GLY A 92 -12.09 -17.83 20.32
C GLY A 92 -12.33 -18.85 21.40
#